data_AF-A0A011QS68-F1
#
_entry.id   AF-A0A011QS68-F1
#
_cell.length_a   1.000
_cell.length_b   1.000
_cell.length_c   1.000
_cell.angle_alpha   90.00
_cell.angle_beta   90.00
_cell.angle_gamma   90.00
#
_symmetry.space_group_name_H-M   'P 1'
#
loop_
_entity.id
_entity.type
_entity.pdbx_description
1 polymer ?
#
loop_
_entity_poly.entity_id
_entity_poly.type
_entity_poly.pdbx_seq_one_letter_code
_entity_poly.pdbx_strand_id
1 'polypeptide(L)'
;MTTLKLTQIGNSLGLILPREVLARLKLQKGDTLFVTDAANGVLLTPYDPDLDQQLEIGREFMHEYRDTFHQVPRHLPPARQVSWRWLDRRALELLHDESLAEHGGASGLRDEGLLDSALARPLNLVLYGQPDVADLAAAYGFGLARNHPFVDGNQRVAFLAVGLFLALNGWRLVASQADATLTALAVASGQIDEATFARWLRAHSAPRRP
;
A
#
# COMPACT_ATOMS: atom_id res chain seq x y z
N MET A 1 -3.20 -2.00 35.78
CA MET A 1 -3.07 -3.22 34.96
C MET A 1 -4.46 -3.87 34.92
N THR A 2 -5.01 -4.15 33.74
CA THR A 2 -6.38 -4.66 33.60
C THR A 2 -6.34 -6.11 33.19
N THR A 3 -7.00 -6.99 33.94
CA THR A 3 -7.12 -8.41 33.58
C THR A 3 -8.28 -8.61 32.61
N LEU A 4 -8.03 -9.33 31.52
CA LEU A 4 -9.05 -9.76 30.58
C LEU A 4 -9.40 -11.22 30.85
N LYS A 5 -10.63 -11.63 30.55
CA LYS A 5 -11.10 -13.01 30.73
C LYS A 5 -11.47 -13.62 29.38
N LEU A 6 -11.03 -14.86 29.15
CA LEU A 6 -11.60 -15.70 28.11
C LEU A 6 -12.91 -16.34 28.61
N THR A 7 -13.89 -16.48 27.72
CA THR A 7 -15.16 -17.17 27.98
C THR A 7 -15.56 -17.99 26.75
N GLN A 8 -16.30 -19.08 26.94
CA GLN A 8 -16.88 -19.80 25.82
C GLN A 8 -18.02 -18.98 25.20
N ILE A 9 -18.06 -18.90 23.86
CA ILE A 9 -19.13 -18.30 23.06
C ILE A 9 -19.43 -19.26 21.89
N GLY A 10 -20.48 -20.07 22.04
CA GLY A 10 -20.75 -21.16 21.10
C GLY A 10 -19.59 -22.15 21.04
N ASN A 11 -19.01 -22.35 19.86
CA ASN A 11 -17.85 -23.22 19.65
C ASN A 11 -16.49 -22.49 19.80
N SER A 12 -16.49 -21.18 20.05
CA SER A 12 -15.28 -20.34 20.09
C SER A 12 -14.99 -19.81 21.51
N LEU A 13 -13.75 -19.34 21.74
CA LEU A 13 -13.41 -18.53 22.90
C LEU A 13 -13.51 -17.04 22.53
N GLY A 14 -14.19 -16.26 23.37
CA GLY A 14 -14.27 -14.80 23.27
C GLY A 14 -13.52 -14.11 24.41
N LEU A 15 -12.98 -12.92 24.13
CA LEU A 15 -12.25 -12.08 25.08
C LEU A 15 -13.18 -11.02 25.67
N ILE A 16 -13.40 -11.05 26.99
CA ILE A 16 -14.22 -10.04 27.69
C ILE A 16 -13.38 -8.78 27.91
N LEU A 17 -13.77 -7.68 27.26
CA LEU A 17 -13.22 -6.35 27.46
C LEU A 17 -14.06 -5.58 28.50
N PRO A 18 -13.46 -5.12 29.62
CA PRO A 18 -14.14 -4.25 30.58
C PRO A 18 -14.57 -2.91 29.95
N ARG A 19 -15.58 -2.25 30.54
CA ARG A 19 -16.14 -0.99 30.02
C ARG A 19 -15.10 0.12 29.92
N GLU A 20 -14.11 0.11 30.80
CA GLU A 20 -13.01 1.05 30.89
C GLU A 20 -12.02 0.86 29.73
N VAL A 21 -11.92 -0.36 29.17
CA VAL A 21 -11.12 -0.65 27.98
C VAL A 21 -11.90 -0.23 26.73
N LEU A 22 -13.18 -0.59 26.63
CA LEU A 22 -14.06 -0.18 25.53
C LEU A 22 -14.10 1.36 25.39
N ALA A 23 -14.30 2.08 26.50
CA ALA A 23 -14.31 3.54 26.51
C ALA A 23 -12.97 4.17 26.08
N ARG A 24 -11.83 3.57 26.49
CA ARG A 24 -10.49 4.03 26.07
C ARG A 24 -10.21 3.81 24.58
N LEU A 25 -10.72 2.72 24.02
CA LEU A 25 -10.60 2.39 22.60
C LEU A 25 -11.75 2.96 21.75
N LYS A 26 -12.71 3.67 22.37
CA LYS A 26 -13.95 4.23 21.78
C LYS A 26 -14.88 3.18 21.12
N LEU A 27 -14.78 1.92 21.53
CA LEU A 27 -15.48 0.78 20.94
C LEU A 27 -16.91 0.60 21.46
N GLN A 28 -17.78 0.13 20.57
CA GLN A 28 -19.17 -0.25 20.80
C GLN A 28 -19.43 -1.71 20.38
N LYS A 29 -20.66 -2.20 20.58
CA LYS A 29 -21.05 -3.57 20.24
C LYS A 29 -21.25 -3.70 18.71
N GLY A 30 -20.28 -4.31 18.04
CA GLY A 30 -20.28 -4.53 16.60
C GLY A 30 -18.96 -4.15 15.95
N ASP A 31 -18.18 -3.31 16.64
CA ASP A 31 -16.87 -2.85 16.18
C ASP A 31 -15.82 -3.97 16.21
N THR A 32 -14.88 -3.89 15.27
CA THR A 32 -13.77 -4.85 15.12
C THR A 32 -12.53 -4.40 15.88
N LEU A 33 -11.71 -5.36 16.30
CA LEU A 33 -10.38 -5.14 16.88
C LEU A 33 -9.34 -5.89 16.06
N PHE A 34 -8.25 -5.21 15.76
CA PHE A 34 -7.08 -5.77 15.08
C PHE A 34 -6.05 -6.23 16.12
N VAL A 35 -5.37 -7.33 15.80
CA VAL A 35 -4.35 -7.98 16.64
C VAL A 35 -3.03 -7.90 15.90
N THR A 36 -2.00 -7.32 16.51
CA THR A 36 -0.63 -7.33 15.96
C THR A 36 0.38 -7.87 16.96
N ASP A 37 1.40 -8.58 16.45
CA ASP A 37 2.47 -9.11 17.28
C ASP A 37 3.38 -7.99 17.80
N ALA A 38 3.76 -8.09 19.07
CA ALA A 38 4.64 -7.15 19.76
C ALA A 38 5.76 -7.91 20.50
N ALA A 39 6.87 -7.22 20.79
CA ALA A 39 8.06 -7.82 21.38
C ALA A 39 7.85 -8.51 22.75
N ASN A 40 6.69 -8.32 23.39
CA ASN A 40 6.30 -8.90 24.67
C ASN A 40 4.84 -9.40 24.73
N GLY A 41 4.20 -9.67 23.57
CA GLY A 41 2.82 -10.17 23.51
C GLY A 41 2.11 -9.77 22.23
N VAL A 42 0.82 -9.42 22.33
CA VAL A 42 0.02 -8.86 21.23
C VAL A 42 -0.54 -7.50 21.61
N LEU A 43 -0.62 -6.60 20.63
CA LEU A 43 -1.30 -5.32 20.72
C LEU A 43 -2.72 -5.44 20.16
N LEU A 44 -3.69 -4.81 20.83
CA LEU A 44 -5.08 -4.70 20.37
C LEU A 44 -5.37 -3.26 19.97
N THR A 45 -5.83 -3.06 18.73
CA THR A 45 -6.09 -1.74 18.15
C THR A 45 -7.49 -1.65 17.54
N PRO A 46 -8.25 -0.55 17.77
CA PRO A 46 -9.55 -0.31 17.13
C PRO A 46 -9.42 0.21 15.69
N TYR A 47 -8.20 0.62 15.32
CA TYR A 47 -7.78 0.96 13.97
C TYR A 47 -6.97 -0.20 13.41
N ASP A 48 -6.93 -0.33 12.09
CA ASP A 48 -6.08 -1.30 11.41
C ASP A 48 -4.67 -0.68 11.29
N PRO A 49 -3.64 -1.23 11.95
CA PRO A 49 -2.33 -0.60 12.03
C PRO A 49 -1.51 -0.75 10.73
N ASP A 50 -1.82 -1.73 9.89
CA ASP A 50 -1.24 -1.85 8.55
C ASP A 50 -1.89 -0.81 7.61
N LEU A 51 -3.20 -0.57 7.73
CA LEU A 51 -3.89 0.53 7.05
C LEU A 51 -3.36 1.90 7.50
N ASP A 52 -3.30 2.18 8.81
CA ASP A 52 -2.80 3.46 9.33
C ASP A 52 -1.37 3.74 8.85
N GLN A 53 -0.49 2.73 8.87
CA GLN A 53 0.87 2.88 8.33
C GLN A 53 0.88 3.07 6.80
N GLN A 54 -0.01 2.43 6.05
CA GLN A 54 -0.12 2.65 4.61
C GLN A 54 -0.63 4.05 4.27
N LEU A 55 -1.54 4.60 5.06
CA LEU A 55 -2.00 5.99 4.93
C LEU A 55 -0.87 6.98 5.25
N GLU A 56 -0.11 6.75 6.33
CA GLU A 56 1.05 7.58 6.69
C GLU A 56 2.09 7.59 5.55
N ILE A 57 2.52 6.41 5.12
CA ILE A 57 3.51 6.23 4.03
C ILE A 57 2.99 6.77 2.69
N GLY A 58 1.69 6.61 2.42
CA GLY A 58 1.05 7.15 1.23
C GLY A 58 1.04 8.67 1.20
N ARG A 59 0.77 9.33 2.33
CA ARG A 59 0.82 10.79 2.46
C ARG A 59 2.25 11.32 2.44
N GLU A 60 3.20 10.63 3.08
CA GLU A 60 4.64 10.93 2.92
C GLU A 60 5.03 10.89 1.45
N PHE A 61 4.63 9.84 0.71
CA PHE A 61 4.89 9.74 -0.72
C PHE A 61 4.20 10.85 -1.50
N MET A 62 2.91 11.13 -1.29
CA MET A 62 2.22 12.24 -1.95
C MET A 62 2.81 13.63 -1.62
N HIS A 63 3.52 13.77 -0.49
CA HIS A 63 4.17 15.02 -0.12
C HIS A 63 5.61 15.14 -0.66
N GLU A 64 6.45 14.09 -0.57
CA GLU A 64 7.75 14.00 -1.28
C GLU A 64 7.52 14.13 -2.80
N TYR A 65 6.42 13.55 -3.27
CA TYR A 65 5.99 13.54 -4.66
C TYR A 65 4.90 14.56 -5.02
N ARG A 66 4.67 15.58 -4.17
CA ARG A 66 3.79 16.73 -4.47
C ARG A 66 4.15 17.35 -5.82
N ASP A 67 5.46 17.53 -6.02
CA ASP A 67 6.05 17.86 -7.31
C ASP A 67 6.97 16.72 -7.84
N THR A 68 7.38 15.68 -7.05
CA THR A 68 8.07 14.38 -7.44
C THR A 68 9.61 14.18 -7.15
N PHE A 69 10.12 14.29 -5.89
CA PHE A 69 11.60 14.36 -5.61
C PHE A 69 12.14 13.75 -4.24
N HIS A 70 13.01 12.71 -4.23
CA HIS A 70 14.52 12.75 -4.20
C HIS A 70 15.22 12.67 -2.78
N GLN A 71 16.44 12.17 -2.47
CA GLN A 71 17.66 11.63 -3.17
C GLN A 71 18.45 10.55 -2.32
N VAL A 72 19.64 10.08 -2.76
CA VAL A 72 20.36 8.77 -2.50
C VAL A 72 21.39 8.71 -1.32
N PRO A 73 21.59 7.58 -0.57
CA PRO A 73 22.80 6.71 -0.72
C PRO A 73 22.61 5.18 -0.44
N ARG A 74 23.64 4.35 -0.72
CA ARG A 74 23.57 2.87 -0.89
C ARG A 74 23.99 2.00 0.31
N HIS A 75 23.22 0.96 0.62
CA HIS A 75 23.70 -0.39 1.01
C HIS A 75 22.55 -1.41 0.82
N LEU A 76 22.83 -2.67 0.46
CA LEU A 76 21.81 -3.70 0.22
C LEU A 76 22.03 -4.89 1.18
N PRO A 77 21.10 -5.20 2.10
CA PRO A 77 21.18 -6.41 2.92
C PRO A 77 20.90 -7.67 2.08
N PRO A 78 21.46 -8.84 2.45
CA PRO A 78 21.25 -10.09 1.71
C PRO A 78 19.81 -10.58 1.79
N ALA A 79 19.41 -11.41 0.82
CA ALA A 79 18.07 -11.96 0.67
C ALA A 79 17.65 -12.81 1.88
N ARG A 80 17.02 -12.18 2.87
CA ARG A 80 16.29 -12.81 3.96
C ARG A 80 14.85 -13.01 3.49
N GLN A 81 14.31 -14.21 3.70
CA GLN A 81 12.99 -14.67 3.24
C GLN A 81 11.92 -13.56 3.31
N VAL A 82 11.61 -12.94 2.17
CA VAL A 82 10.80 -11.72 2.11
C VAL A 82 9.32 -12.07 2.23
N SER A 83 8.73 -11.80 3.38
CA SER A 83 7.28 -11.65 3.46
C SER A 83 6.91 -10.31 2.83
N TRP A 84 6.46 -10.34 1.58
CA TRP A 84 5.99 -9.16 0.87
C TRP A 84 4.89 -8.44 1.67
N ARG A 85 5.01 -7.12 1.78
CA ARG A 85 3.95 -6.26 2.34
C ARG A 85 3.12 -5.71 1.18
N TRP A 86 1.92 -6.24 1.05
CA TRP A 86 0.99 -5.93 -0.04
C TRP A 86 0.26 -4.61 0.20
N LEU A 87 -0.23 -4.01 -0.89
CA LEU A 87 -1.13 -2.85 -0.80
C LEU A 87 -2.46 -3.29 -0.20
N ASP A 88 -2.94 -2.55 0.80
CA ASP A 88 -4.34 -2.61 1.21
C ASP A 88 -5.21 -1.82 0.24
N ARG A 89 -6.37 -2.39 -0.13
CA ARG A 89 -7.29 -1.79 -1.10
C ARG A 89 -7.88 -0.47 -0.58
N ARG A 90 -8.20 -0.39 0.72
CA ARG A 90 -8.84 0.79 1.34
C ARG A 90 -7.82 1.91 1.52
N ALA A 91 -6.56 1.59 1.84
CA ALA A 91 -5.47 2.56 1.83
C ALA A 91 -5.35 3.23 0.45
N LEU A 92 -5.33 2.42 -0.61
CA LEU A 92 -5.19 2.91 -1.98
C LEU A 92 -6.40 3.75 -2.44
N GLU A 93 -7.62 3.34 -2.10
CA GLU A 93 -8.86 4.10 -2.36
C GLU A 93 -8.86 5.45 -1.61
N LEU A 94 -8.56 5.46 -0.31
CA LEU A 94 -8.54 6.68 0.50
C LEU A 94 -7.48 7.69 0.04
N LEU A 95 -6.27 7.22 -0.28
CA LEU A 95 -5.19 8.07 -0.79
C LEU A 95 -5.47 8.58 -2.22
N HIS A 96 -6.23 7.83 -3.02
CA HIS A 96 -6.73 8.31 -4.31
C HIS A 96 -7.76 9.44 -4.14
N ASP A 97 -8.73 9.28 -3.23
CA ASP A 97 -9.69 10.34 -2.90
C ASP A 97 -9.00 11.59 -2.30
N GLU A 98 -7.99 11.43 -1.43
CA GLU A 98 -7.15 12.55 -0.96
C GLU A 98 -6.44 13.25 -2.12
N SER A 99 -5.85 12.49 -3.07
CA SER A 99 -5.20 13.04 -4.27
C SER A 99 -6.17 13.73 -5.22
N LEU A 100 -7.41 13.26 -5.32
CA LEU A 100 -8.50 13.91 -6.06
C LEU A 100 -8.96 15.21 -5.37
N ALA A 101 -9.01 15.25 -4.04
CA ALA A 101 -9.40 16.43 -3.28
C ALA A 101 -8.37 17.57 -3.39
N GLU A 102 -7.07 17.26 -3.41
CA GLU A 102 -6.00 18.28 -3.53
C GLU A 102 -5.82 18.78 -4.98
N HIS A 103 -5.91 17.89 -5.98
CA HIS A 103 -5.57 18.22 -7.38
C HIS A 103 -6.76 18.24 -8.35
N GLY A 104 -7.98 18.02 -7.84
CA GLY A 104 -9.21 17.93 -8.62
C GLY A 104 -9.43 16.58 -9.30
N GLY A 105 -10.68 16.36 -9.75
CA GLY A 105 -11.12 15.18 -10.47
C GLY A 105 -12.39 14.56 -9.88
N ALA A 106 -12.90 13.50 -10.51
CA ALA A 106 -14.11 12.81 -10.06
C ALA A 106 -13.81 11.56 -9.20
N SER A 107 -14.33 11.54 -7.98
CA SER A 107 -14.27 10.40 -7.05
C SER A 107 -15.16 9.24 -7.50
N GLY A 108 -14.84 8.04 -7.02
CA GLY A 108 -15.59 6.80 -7.23
C GLY A 108 -14.91 5.78 -8.12
N LEU A 109 -15.26 4.51 -7.89
CA LEU A 109 -14.89 3.40 -8.76
C LEU A 109 -15.79 3.38 -9.99
N ARG A 110 -15.17 3.15 -11.15
CA ARG A 110 -15.83 2.83 -12.41
C ARG A 110 -16.19 1.35 -12.46
N ASP A 111 -15.31 0.48 -11.96
CA ASP A 111 -15.45 -0.97 -11.99
C ASP A 111 -14.55 -1.61 -10.91
N GLU A 112 -15.16 -2.32 -9.95
CA GLU A 112 -14.43 -2.98 -8.86
C GLU A 112 -13.61 -4.19 -9.34
N GLY A 113 -14.12 -4.94 -10.32
CA GLY A 113 -13.44 -6.11 -10.87
C GLY A 113 -12.16 -5.72 -11.62
N LEU A 114 -12.13 -4.53 -12.22
CA LEU A 114 -10.91 -3.95 -12.79
C LEU A 114 -9.89 -3.51 -11.72
N LEU A 115 -10.32 -3.14 -10.51
CA LEU A 115 -9.43 -2.85 -9.38
C LEU A 115 -8.86 -4.15 -8.79
N ASP A 116 -9.72 -5.10 -8.45
CA ASP A 116 -9.30 -6.39 -7.90
C ASP A 116 -8.39 -7.15 -8.87
N SER A 117 -8.67 -7.08 -10.18
CA SER A 117 -7.80 -7.58 -11.26
C SER A 117 -6.42 -6.93 -11.24
N ALA A 118 -6.32 -5.61 -11.03
CA ALA A 118 -5.05 -4.90 -10.95
C ALA A 118 -4.26 -5.29 -9.68
N LEU A 119 -4.92 -5.34 -8.52
CA LEU A 119 -4.32 -5.70 -7.24
C LEU A 119 -3.85 -7.18 -7.21
N ALA A 120 -4.51 -8.07 -7.95
CA ALA A 120 -4.15 -9.48 -8.06
C ALA A 120 -2.93 -9.74 -8.98
N ARG A 121 -2.53 -8.81 -9.86
CA ARG A 121 -1.37 -9.01 -10.78
C ARG A 121 -0.08 -9.41 -10.05
N PRO A 122 0.43 -8.64 -9.06
CA PRO A 122 1.66 -8.99 -8.36
C PRO A 122 1.55 -10.31 -7.56
N LEU A 123 0.38 -10.63 -7.00
CA LEU A 123 0.15 -11.93 -6.35
C LEU A 123 0.34 -13.09 -7.34
N ASN A 124 -0.21 -12.98 -8.55
CA ASN A 124 -0.02 -13.95 -9.61
C ASN A 124 1.45 -14.06 -10.05
N LEU A 125 2.21 -12.96 -10.10
CA LEU A 125 3.66 -13.02 -10.41
C LEU A 125 4.44 -13.83 -9.37
N VAL A 126 4.10 -13.75 -8.07
CA VAL A 126 4.72 -14.58 -7.03
C VAL A 126 4.29 -16.05 -7.14
N LEU A 127 3.04 -16.33 -7.52
CA LEU A 127 2.54 -17.70 -7.67
C LEU A 127 3.19 -18.46 -8.84
N TYR A 128 3.55 -17.76 -9.92
CA TYR A 128 4.05 -18.38 -11.17
C TYR A 128 5.51 -18.03 -11.51
N GLY A 129 6.25 -17.35 -10.64
CA GLY A 129 7.60 -16.88 -10.92
C GLY A 129 8.43 -16.53 -9.69
N GLN A 130 9.51 -15.80 -9.90
CA GLN A 130 10.37 -15.25 -8.83
C GLN A 130 10.63 -13.75 -9.07
N PRO A 131 9.59 -12.91 -9.01
CA PRO A 131 9.70 -11.46 -9.21
C PRO A 131 10.47 -10.81 -8.05
N ASP A 132 11.16 -9.71 -8.33
CA ASP A 132 11.65 -8.80 -7.28
C ASP A 132 10.69 -7.61 -7.06
N VAL A 133 11.05 -6.74 -6.11
CA VAL A 133 10.21 -5.61 -5.68
C VAL A 133 9.86 -4.66 -6.83
N ALA A 134 10.72 -4.51 -7.84
CA ALA A 134 10.48 -3.64 -8.99
C ALA A 134 9.52 -4.26 -10.01
N ASP A 135 9.51 -5.59 -10.13
CA ASP A 135 8.52 -6.29 -10.97
C ASP A 135 7.13 -6.24 -10.33
N LEU A 136 7.05 -6.42 -9.00
CA LEU A 136 5.79 -6.31 -8.26
C LEU A 136 5.25 -4.87 -8.23
N ALA A 137 6.11 -3.88 -8.03
CA ALA A 137 5.75 -2.47 -8.15
C ALA A 137 5.27 -2.12 -9.58
N ALA A 138 5.94 -2.63 -10.62
CA ALA A 138 5.50 -2.45 -11.99
C ALA A 138 4.14 -3.09 -12.26
N ALA A 139 3.87 -4.30 -11.74
CA ALA A 139 2.60 -4.99 -11.91
C ALA A 139 1.42 -4.21 -11.30
N TYR A 140 1.59 -3.60 -10.12
CA TYR A 140 0.60 -2.69 -9.54
C TYR A 140 0.37 -1.46 -10.43
N GLY A 141 1.44 -0.71 -10.75
CA GLY A 141 1.33 0.54 -11.51
C GLY A 141 0.81 0.34 -12.92
N PHE A 142 1.32 -0.65 -13.66
CA PHE A 142 0.86 -1.00 -15.00
C PHE A 142 -0.59 -1.52 -14.96
N GLY A 143 -0.94 -2.37 -13.99
CA GLY A 143 -2.30 -2.86 -13.80
C GLY A 143 -3.31 -1.73 -13.61
N LEU A 144 -3.08 -0.84 -12.64
CA LEU A 144 -3.96 0.28 -12.35
C LEU A 144 -4.04 1.28 -13.52
N ALA A 145 -2.90 1.61 -14.13
CA ALA A 145 -2.82 2.56 -15.25
C ALA A 145 -3.50 2.05 -16.53
N ARG A 146 -3.59 0.73 -16.74
CA ARG A 146 -4.16 0.11 -17.94
C ARG A 146 -5.57 -0.45 -17.77
N ASN A 147 -5.96 -0.85 -16.56
CA ASN A 147 -7.31 -1.30 -16.26
C ASN A 147 -8.30 -0.11 -16.16
N HIS A 148 -7.84 1.09 -15.75
CA HIS A 148 -8.68 2.26 -15.49
C HIS A 148 -9.90 2.00 -14.56
N PRO A 149 -9.72 1.43 -13.35
CA PRO A 149 -10.83 1.04 -12.49
C PRO A 149 -11.54 2.20 -11.77
N PHE A 150 -10.97 3.39 -11.72
CA PHE A 150 -11.59 4.59 -11.13
C PHE A 150 -12.24 5.47 -12.20
N VAL A 151 -13.19 6.32 -11.81
CA VAL A 151 -13.82 7.30 -12.71
C VAL A 151 -12.78 8.31 -13.24
N ASP A 152 -11.88 8.78 -12.38
CA ASP A 152 -10.77 9.68 -12.69
C ASP A 152 -9.52 9.31 -11.87
N GLY A 153 -8.39 9.98 -12.09
CA GLY A 153 -7.18 9.82 -11.27
C GLY A 153 -6.41 8.50 -11.47
N ASN A 154 -6.80 7.66 -12.44
CA ASN A 154 -6.20 6.34 -12.71
C ASN A 154 -4.65 6.38 -12.85
N GLN A 155 -4.08 7.46 -13.41
CA GLN A 155 -2.62 7.65 -13.49
C GLN A 155 -1.99 8.01 -12.13
N ARG A 156 -2.68 8.81 -11.30
CA ARG A 156 -2.25 9.20 -9.96
C ARG A 156 -2.23 7.99 -9.02
N VAL A 157 -3.32 7.22 -8.96
CA VAL A 157 -3.41 6.01 -8.12
C VAL A 157 -2.43 4.91 -8.57
N ALA A 158 -2.15 4.80 -9.86
CA ALA A 158 -1.11 3.89 -10.38
C ALA A 158 0.30 4.27 -9.92
N PHE A 159 0.65 5.57 -9.94
CA PHE A 159 1.95 6.05 -9.49
C PHE A 159 2.09 6.00 -7.94
N LEU A 160 1.02 6.34 -7.23
CA LEU A 160 0.87 6.17 -5.79
C LEU A 160 1.10 4.71 -5.36
N ALA A 161 0.47 3.75 -6.04
CA ALA A 161 0.61 2.32 -5.74
C ALA A 161 2.07 1.83 -5.87
N VAL A 162 2.80 2.31 -6.89
CA VAL A 162 4.23 2.05 -7.07
C VAL A 162 5.04 2.61 -5.90
N GLY A 163 4.80 3.86 -5.52
CA GLY A 163 5.47 4.52 -4.40
C GLY A 163 5.21 3.82 -3.06
N LEU A 164 3.95 3.59 -2.74
CA LEU A 164 3.50 2.93 -1.51
C LEU A 164 4.02 1.49 -1.39
N PHE A 165 3.96 0.70 -2.46
CA PHE A 165 4.47 -0.67 -2.42
C PHE A 165 5.99 -0.73 -2.25
N LEU A 166 6.76 0.12 -2.94
CA LEU A 166 8.19 0.24 -2.71
C LEU A 166 8.47 0.62 -1.24
N ALA A 167 7.78 1.63 -0.73
CA ALA A 167 7.94 2.17 0.62
C ALA A 167 7.61 1.16 1.74
N LEU A 168 6.56 0.35 1.56
CA LEU A 168 6.21 -0.74 2.49
C LEU A 168 7.27 -1.84 2.57
N ASN A 169 7.92 -2.13 1.44
CA ASN A 169 8.91 -3.21 1.32
C ASN A 169 10.36 -2.72 1.54
N GLY A 170 10.54 -1.53 2.11
CA GLY A 170 11.86 -0.99 2.48
C GLY A 170 12.64 -0.36 1.32
N TRP A 171 11.96 0.02 0.24
CA TRP A 171 12.51 0.74 -0.91
C TRP A 171 11.85 2.12 -1.05
N ARG A 172 12.35 2.93 -1.98
CA ARG A 172 11.71 4.15 -2.43
C ARG A 172 12.19 4.47 -3.84
N LEU A 173 11.38 5.22 -4.58
CA LEU A 173 11.80 5.79 -5.84
C LEU A 173 12.86 6.89 -5.57
N VAL A 174 13.78 7.08 -6.52
CA VAL A 174 14.81 8.13 -6.52
C VAL A 174 14.94 8.82 -7.89
N ALA A 175 13.98 8.61 -8.79
CA ALA A 175 13.80 9.36 -10.04
C ALA A 175 13.59 10.87 -9.78
N SER A 176 13.75 11.70 -10.82
CA SER A 176 13.37 13.12 -10.78
C SER A 176 11.88 13.33 -11.07
N GLN A 177 11.43 14.57 -10.84
CA GLN A 177 10.06 15.03 -11.09
C GLN A 177 9.59 14.73 -12.51
N ALA A 178 10.40 15.17 -13.47
CA ALA A 178 10.14 14.99 -14.88
C ALA A 178 10.23 13.52 -15.30
N ASP A 179 11.26 12.79 -14.85
CA ASP A 179 11.49 11.40 -15.27
C ASP A 179 10.34 10.48 -14.85
N ALA A 180 9.86 10.60 -13.61
CA ALA A 180 8.77 9.76 -13.13
C ALA A 180 7.42 10.15 -13.76
N THR A 181 7.15 11.45 -13.92
CA THR A 181 5.95 11.93 -14.63
C THR A 181 5.91 11.45 -16.08
N LEU A 182 7.02 11.60 -16.82
CA LEU A 182 7.15 11.13 -18.20
C LEU A 182 7.02 9.61 -18.30
N THR A 183 7.61 8.87 -17.36
CA THR A 183 7.49 7.40 -17.33
C THR A 183 6.06 6.94 -17.04
N ALA A 184 5.36 7.58 -16.10
CA ALA A 184 3.97 7.27 -15.79
C ALA A 184 3.03 7.54 -16.98
N LEU A 185 3.24 8.63 -17.71
CA LEU A 185 2.52 8.95 -18.95
C LEU A 185 2.83 7.94 -20.07
N ALA A 186 4.09 7.52 -20.21
CA ALA A 186 4.51 6.50 -21.19
C ALA A 186 3.96 5.10 -20.87
N VAL A 187 3.84 4.73 -19.59
CA VAL A 187 3.16 3.50 -19.14
C VAL A 187 1.65 3.57 -19.43
N ALA A 188 0.97 4.65 -19.03
CA ALA A 188 -0.47 4.79 -19.23
C ALA A 188 -0.85 4.79 -20.71
N SER A 189 -0.08 5.47 -21.56
CA SER A 189 -0.27 5.47 -23.03
C SER A 189 0.13 4.15 -23.71
N GLY A 190 0.84 3.25 -23.02
CA GLY A 190 1.31 1.97 -23.56
C GLY A 190 2.57 2.06 -24.43
N GLN A 191 3.31 3.18 -24.34
CA GLN A 191 4.64 3.32 -24.95
C GLN A 191 5.72 2.52 -24.21
N ILE A 192 5.51 2.25 -22.91
CA ILE A 192 6.34 1.41 -22.05
C ILE A 192 5.50 0.22 -21.58
N ASP A 193 6.01 -1.00 -21.76
CA ASP A 193 5.39 -2.23 -21.25
C ASP A 193 5.76 -2.52 -19.78
N GLU A 194 5.04 -3.43 -19.14
CA GLU A 194 5.21 -3.78 -17.72
C GLU A 194 6.67 -4.20 -17.40
N ALA A 195 7.29 -4.98 -18.31
CA ALA A 195 8.67 -5.43 -18.15
C ALA A 195 9.69 -4.28 -18.30
N THR A 196 9.44 -3.30 -19.17
CA THR A 196 10.30 -2.11 -19.33
C THR A 196 10.12 -1.15 -18.16
N PHE A 197 8.90 -1.02 -17.64
CA PHE A 197 8.64 -0.25 -16.42
C PHE A 197 9.35 -0.89 -15.21
N ALA A 198 9.32 -2.21 -15.06
CA ALA A 198 10.07 -2.93 -14.02
C ALA A 198 11.59 -2.74 -14.13
N ARG A 199 12.15 -2.69 -15.35
CA ARG A 199 13.58 -2.34 -15.56
C ARG A 199 13.87 -0.89 -15.20
N TRP A 200 12.96 0.05 -15.50
CA TRP A 200 13.10 1.46 -15.12
C TRP A 200 13.03 1.64 -13.59
N LEU A 201 12.04 1.04 -12.92
CA LEU A 201 11.90 1.10 -11.46
C LEU A 201 13.13 0.52 -10.76
N ARG A 202 13.66 -0.60 -11.24
CA ARG A 202 14.87 -1.24 -10.72
C ARG A 202 16.13 -0.38 -10.86
N ALA A 203 16.20 0.49 -11.88
CA ALA A 203 17.27 1.47 -12.05
C ALA A 203 17.08 2.75 -11.21
N HIS A 204 15.82 3.11 -10.91
CA HIS A 204 15.43 4.35 -10.22
C HIS A 204 14.87 4.13 -8.82
N SER A 205 15.16 2.99 -8.18
CA SER A 205 14.77 2.71 -6.79
C SER A 205 15.99 2.43 -5.92
N ALA A 206 15.93 2.84 -4.65
CA ALA A 206 16.96 2.57 -3.66
C ALA A 206 16.30 2.13 -2.34
N PRO A 207 17.04 1.45 -1.43
CA PRO A 207 16.54 1.17 -0.09
C PRO A 207 16.12 2.46 0.65
N ARG A 208 14.98 2.37 1.35
CA ARG A 208 14.51 3.37 2.30
C ARG A 208 15.31 3.20 3.60
N ARG A 209 15.63 4.32 4.26
CA ARG A 209 16.23 4.28 5.61
C ARG A 209 15.11 4.09 6.65
N PRO A 210 15.38 3.36 7.75
CA PRO A 210 14.55 3.44 8.96
C PRO A 210 14.73 4.79 9.66
#